data_AF-A0A1E3X7W7-F1
#
_entry.id   AF-A0A1E3X7W7-F1
#
_cell.length_a   1.000
_cell.length_b   1.000
_cell.length_c   1.000
_cell.angle_alpha   90.00
_cell.angle_beta   90.00
_cell.angle_gamma   90.00
#
_symmetry.space_group_name_H-M   'P 1'
#
loop_
_entity.id
_entity.type
_entity.pdbx_description
1 polymer ?
#
loop_
_entity_poly.entity_id
_entity_poly.type
_entity_poly.pdbx_seq_one_letter_code
_entity_poly.pdbx_strand_id
1 'polypeptide(L)'
;MINRTKITELAEKLKMDLEQLQLNSIIFACGDKSKHVQQSEVIEREFPFKFKGEEIFTSAILNVTQEKQTTVYYTKGHGERDLKDFERAGLGQLTNVIKRANYNVIPLDLLKKKQVPEDCDILFIAGPTKSFSTEETNYIRNYLGTSARLLNEKGELKEGKLLLMLEPALGANKPSGLKALLGEYGVVVRDDAVVYNKVNMPLFGMQTVVEIYISDDKYLEHDITKDIKTLTTLFFGSCVVSLAPLNDTMAFSAKAIVQAPDQSWGETEIAGKKRPKYDEDVDIHSPITLAIAAELREPEPSPNEALTAPPHATKAFAGIGKKGSRIVVFGDTDFAANAFSDNPGNQDIILNSISWLARREKELGISPKAPDVRRAVIKPAQLTVIFWLSIAGLPSIGILIGGFVWWRRRR
;
A
#
# COMPACT_ATOMS: atom_id res chain seq x y z
N MET A 1 19.18 -18.15 40.67
CA MET A 1 20.26 -17.14 40.82
C MET A 1 20.73 -16.73 39.44
N ILE A 2 20.70 -15.44 39.13
CA ILE A 2 21.21 -14.90 37.87
C ILE A 2 22.74 -14.99 37.91
N ASN A 3 23.35 -15.72 36.97
CA ASN A 3 24.80 -15.84 36.87
C ASN A 3 25.38 -14.52 36.33
N ARG A 4 25.88 -13.66 37.23
CA ARG A 4 26.43 -12.34 36.90
C ARG A 4 27.62 -12.40 35.93
N THR A 5 28.42 -13.47 35.97
CA THR A 5 29.61 -13.64 35.13
C THR A 5 29.26 -13.65 33.64
N LYS A 6 28.21 -14.39 33.25
CA LYS A 6 27.75 -14.43 31.84
C LYS A 6 27.19 -13.11 31.33
N ILE A 7 26.59 -12.30 32.21
CA ILE A 7 26.05 -10.99 31.83
C ILE A 7 27.21 -10.01 31.58
N THR A 8 28.24 -10.03 32.42
CA THR A 8 29.44 -9.23 32.24
C THR A 8 30.20 -9.60 30.97
N GLU A 9 30.40 -10.90 30.71
CA GLU A 9 31.02 -11.38 29.47
C GLU A 9 30.22 -10.96 28.22
N LEU A 10 28.89 -10.99 28.29
CA LEU A 10 28.02 -10.56 27.18
C LEU A 10 28.08 -9.04 26.97
N ALA A 11 28.12 -8.25 28.05
CA ALA A 11 28.27 -6.80 28.03
C ALA A 11 29.59 -6.39 27.34
N GLU A 12 30.69 -7.02 27.74
CA GLU A 12 32.01 -6.81 27.13
C GLU A 12 32.01 -7.19 25.65
N LYS A 13 31.46 -8.37 25.30
CA LYS A 13 31.42 -8.85 23.92
C LYS A 13 30.62 -7.93 23.00
N LEU A 14 29.53 -7.34 23.50
CA LEU A 14 28.66 -6.44 22.74
C LEU A 14 29.07 -4.97 22.86
N LYS A 15 30.11 -4.64 23.63
CA LYS A 15 30.52 -3.27 23.96
C LYS A 15 29.36 -2.42 24.53
N MET A 16 28.56 -3.01 25.41
CA MET A 16 27.39 -2.38 26.02
C MET A 16 27.58 -2.20 27.52
N ASP A 17 26.99 -1.15 28.09
CA ASP A 17 26.94 -1.01 29.54
C ASP A 17 26.07 -2.10 30.18
N LEU A 18 26.49 -2.60 31.33
CA LEU A 18 25.75 -3.60 32.11
C LEU A 18 24.31 -3.16 32.42
N GLU A 19 24.06 -1.86 32.57
CA GLU A 19 22.73 -1.29 32.81
C GLU A 19 21.80 -1.36 31.58
N GLN A 20 22.36 -1.52 30.38
CA GLN A 20 21.61 -1.66 29.13
C GLN A 20 21.14 -3.11 28.89
N LEU A 21 21.69 -4.09 29.63
CA LEU A 21 21.31 -5.50 29.54
C LEU A 21 20.07 -5.79 30.37
N GLN A 22 18.91 -5.81 29.71
CA GLN A 22 17.65 -6.18 30.33
C GLN A 22 17.54 -7.69 30.52
N LEU A 23 17.15 -8.12 31.72
CA LEU A 23 16.86 -9.53 32.01
C LEU A 23 15.66 -10.01 31.20
N ASN A 24 15.64 -11.30 30.86
CA ASN A 24 14.62 -11.91 30.00
C ASN A 24 14.52 -11.23 28.62
N SER A 25 15.66 -10.85 28.04
CA SER A 25 15.73 -10.33 26.68
C SER A 25 16.53 -11.26 25.76
N ILE A 26 16.27 -11.14 24.46
CA ILE A 26 17.07 -11.70 23.37
C ILE A 26 17.74 -10.52 22.67
N ILE A 27 19.05 -10.62 22.45
CA ILE A 27 19.84 -9.57 21.82
C ILE A 27 20.26 -10.03 20.45
N PHE A 28 19.87 -9.25 19.44
CA PHE A 28 20.33 -9.38 18.06
C PHE A 28 21.50 -8.43 17.88
N ALA A 29 22.61 -8.88 17.28
CA ALA A 29 23.78 -8.05 17.06
C ALA A 29 24.44 -8.36 15.72
N CYS A 30 24.87 -7.32 15.01
CA CYS A 30 25.61 -7.42 13.75
C CYS A 30 26.55 -6.20 13.63
N GLY A 31 27.87 -6.45 13.60
CA GLY A 31 28.86 -5.39 13.71
C GLY A 31 28.73 -4.62 15.03
N ASP A 32 28.70 -3.29 14.96
CA ASP A 32 28.51 -2.42 16.13
C ASP A 32 27.03 -2.11 16.44
N LYS A 33 26.07 -2.74 15.73
CA LYS A 33 24.63 -2.57 15.98
C LYS A 33 24.11 -3.68 16.87
N SER A 34 23.27 -3.31 17.84
CA SER A 34 22.51 -4.26 18.66
C SER A 34 21.06 -3.83 18.81
N LYS A 35 20.15 -4.81 18.91
CA LYS A 35 18.74 -4.60 19.21
C LYS A 35 18.31 -5.56 20.32
N HIS A 36 17.72 -5.00 21.36
CA HIS A 36 17.21 -5.76 22.49
C HIS A 36 15.72 -5.99 22.30
N VAL A 37 15.30 -7.25 22.47
CA VAL A 37 13.92 -7.69 22.43
C VAL A 37 13.58 -8.30 23.78
N GLN A 38 12.68 -7.67 24.53
CA GLN A 38 12.22 -8.21 25.80
C GLN A 38 11.18 -9.31 25.61
N GLN A 39 11.14 -10.26 26.54
CA GLN A 39 10.10 -11.30 26.56
C GLN A 39 8.67 -10.73 26.58
N SER A 40 8.47 -9.56 27.19
CA SER A 40 7.18 -8.85 27.20
C SER A 40 6.76 -8.35 25.82
N GLU A 41 7.70 -8.11 24.91
CA GLU A 41 7.39 -7.74 23.53
C GLU A 41 6.97 -8.99 22.74
N VAL A 42 7.65 -10.12 22.97
CA VAL A 42 7.41 -11.40 22.28
C VAL A 42 6.05 -12.01 22.60
N ILE A 43 5.51 -11.78 23.80
CA ILE A 43 4.25 -12.38 24.25
C ILE A 43 3.28 -11.29 24.68
N GLU A 44 2.21 -11.11 23.90
CA GLU A 44 1.06 -10.32 24.31
C GLU A 44 0.25 -11.12 25.32
N ARG A 45 0.22 -10.63 26.56
CA ARG A 45 -0.43 -11.30 27.71
C ARG A 45 -1.90 -10.92 27.89
N GLU A 46 -2.43 -10.06 27.03
CA GLU A 46 -3.86 -9.78 27.00
C GLU A 46 -4.60 -10.88 26.26
N PHE A 47 -5.76 -11.30 26.78
CA PHE A 47 -6.54 -12.36 26.15
C PHE A 47 -7.25 -11.85 24.89
N PRO A 48 -7.20 -12.58 23.75
CA PRO A 48 -6.52 -13.87 23.58
C PRO A 48 -4.99 -13.72 23.49
N PHE A 49 -4.25 -14.57 24.20
CA PHE A 49 -2.79 -14.58 24.20
C PHE A 49 -2.24 -14.65 22.77
N LYS A 50 -1.29 -13.77 22.42
CA LYS A 50 -0.63 -13.79 21.10
C LYS A 50 0.89 -13.88 21.25
N PHE A 51 1.48 -14.88 20.60
CA PHE A 51 2.93 -14.95 20.41
C PHE A 51 3.32 -14.15 19.16
N LYS A 52 4.20 -13.17 19.32
CA LYS A 52 4.68 -12.24 18.27
C LYS A 52 6.17 -12.45 17.95
N GLY A 53 6.74 -13.60 18.31
CA GLY A 53 8.19 -13.83 18.23
C GLY A 53 8.75 -13.75 16.81
N GLU A 54 8.08 -14.34 15.81
CA GLU A 54 8.52 -14.29 14.42
C GLU A 54 8.62 -12.85 13.90
N GLU A 55 7.55 -12.07 14.11
CA GLU A 55 7.46 -10.66 13.72
C GLU A 55 8.56 -9.82 14.39
N ILE A 56 8.71 -9.96 15.70
CA ILE A 56 9.63 -9.13 16.48
C ILE A 56 11.09 -9.52 16.23
N PHE A 57 11.39 -10.81 16.08
CA PHE A 57 12.74 -11.26 15.77
C PHE A 57 13.14 -10.89 14.35
N THR A 58 12.23 -11.02 13.38
CA THR A 58 12.47 -10.57 12.00
C THR A 58 12.77 -9.08 11.97
N SER A 59 11.96 -8.27 12.66
CA SER A 59 12.22 -6.83 12.81
C SER A 59 13.58 -6.56 13.45
N ALA A 60 13.96 -7.29 14.50
CA ALA A 60 15.23 -7.12 15.18
C ALA A 60 16.43 -7.51 14.29
N ILE A 61 16.31 -8.56 13.48
CA ILE A 61 17.32 -8.95 12.49
C ILE A 61 17.47 -7.84 11.46
N LEU A 62 16.37 -7.37 10.85
CA LEU A 62 16.41 -6.28 9.86
C LEU A 62 17.05 -5.01 10.44
N ASN A 63 16.77 -4.68 11.71
CA ASN A 63 17.36 -3.54 12.40
C ASN A 63 18.88 -3.60 12.47
N VAL A 64 19.45 -4.78 12.75
CA VAL A 64 20.91 -4.92 12.93
C VAL A 64 21.64 -5.20 11.64
N THR A 65 20.98 -5.82 10.64
CA THR A 65 21.63 -6.15 9.36
C THR A 65 21.57 -5.04 8.32
N GLN A 66 20.60 -4.12 8.41
CA GLN A 66 20.50 -3.01 7.46
C GLN A 66 21.51 -1.89 7.78
N GLU A 67 22.17 -1.32 6.77
CA GLU A 67 23.11 -0.20 6.95
C GLU A 67 22.41 1.08 7.43
N LYS A 68 21.25 1.39 6.85
CA LYS A 68 20.43 2.57 7.16
C LYS A 68 18.97 2.16 7.35
N GLN A 69 18.33 2.66 8.41
CA GLN A 69 16.88 2.56 8.57
C GLN A 69 16.21 3.56 7.61
N THR A 70 15.28 3.08 6.79
CA THR A 70 14.57 3.93 5.83
C THR A 70 13.57 4.84 6.55
N THR A 71 13.64 6.15 6.26
CA THR A 71 12.77 7.16 6.87
C THR A 71 11.64 7.56 5.93
N VAL A 72 10.41 7.34 6.39
CA VAL A 72 9.17 7.74 5.74
C VAL A 72 8.67 9.04 6.37
N TYR A 73 8.68 10.13 5.62
CA TYR A 73 8.01 11.35 6.03
C TYR A 73 6.57 11.37 5.52
N TYR A 74 5.61 11.69 6.38
CA TYR A 74 4.21 11.82 5.96
C TYR A 74 3.70 13.25 6.10
N THR A 75 2.99 13.75 5.09
CA THR A 75 2.57 15.15 5.09
C THR A 75 1.44 15.43 6.07
N LYS A 76 1.40 16.66 6.58
CA LYS A 76 0.28 17.24 7.33
C LYS A 76 0.00 18.65 6.82
N GLY A 77 -1.28 19.03 6.83
CA GLY A 77 -1.72 20.42 6.59
C GLY A 77 -2.94 20.51 5.66
N HIS A 78 -3.23 19.44 4.93
CA HIS A 78 -4.23 19.37 3.87
C HIS A 78 -5.40 18.45 4.22
N GLY A 79 -5.54 18.09 5.51
CA GLY A 79 -6.57 17.18 5.97
C GLY A 79 -6.30 15.71 5.61
N GLU A 80 -5.02 15.36 5.45
CA GLU A 80 -4.56 13.98 5.35
C GLU A 80 -4.95 13.16 6.57
N ARG A 81 -5.11 11.84 6.39
CA ARG A 81 -5.38 10.91 7.49
C ARG A 81 -4.22 10.92 8.49
N ASP A 82 -4.51 10.99 9.78
CA ASP A 82 -3.46 11.01 10.80
C ASP A 82 -2.91 9.60 11.05
N LEU A 83 -1.60 9.45 10.82
CA LEU A 83 -0.84 8.22 11.10
C LEU A 83 -0.67 7.92 12.58
N LYS A 84 -1.04 8.85 13.48
CA LYS A 84 -1.06 8.61 14.93
C LYS A 84 -2.45 8.30 15.47
N ASP A 85 -3.48 8.43 14.65
CA ASP A 85 -4.86 8.21 15.08
C ASP A 85 -5.23 6.73 15.00
N PHE A 86 -5.67 6.17 16.12
CA PHE A 86 -6.09 4.77 16.27
C PHE A 86 -7.61 4.58 16.17
N GLU A 87 -8.37 5.66 15.98
CA GLU A 87 -9.80 5.59 15.68
C GLU A 87 -10.05 5.00 14.30
N ARG A 88 -11.29 4.57 14.06
CA ARG A 88 -11.69 3.81 12.85
C ARG A 88 -11.15 4.38 11.52
N ALA A 89 -11.10 5.70 11.39
CA ALA A 89 -10.76 6.43 10.18
C ALA A 89 -9.26 6.80 10.06
N GLY A 90 -8.47 6.63 11.12
CA GLY A 90 -7.04 6.95 11.17
C GLY A 90 -6.14 5.85 10.60
N LEU A 91 -4.81 6.09 10.61
CA LEU A 91 -3.78 5.19 10.07
C LEU A 91 -2.76 4.71 11.13
N GLY A 92 -3.12 4.76 12.42
CA GLY A 92 -2.29 4.32 13.53
C GLY A 92 -1.85 2.85 13.44
N GLN A 93 -2.75 1.96 13.04
CA GLN A 93 -2.42 0.54 12.88
C GLN A 93 -1.44 0.31 11.74
N LEU A 94 -1.65 0.96 10.58
CA LEU A 94 -0.69 0.92 9.48
C LEU A 94 0.69 1.42 9.93
N THR A 95 0.75 2.50 10.71
CA THR A 95 2.01 3.03 11.23
C THR A 95 2.75 2.03 12.11
N ASN A 96 2.03 1.24 12.92
CA ASN A 96 2.65 0.15 13.67
C ASN A 96 3.27 -0.88 12.73
N VAL A 97 2.53 -1.31 11.70
CA VAL A 97 2.99 -2.28 10.71
C VAL A 97 4.25 -1.77 9.98
N ILE A 98 4.24 -0.51 9.52
CA ILE A 98 5.40 0.14 8.88
C ILE A 98 6.61 0.15 9.83
N LYS A 99 6.43 0.52 11.09
CA LYS A 99 7.53 0.53 12.08
C LYS A 99 8.08 -0.86 12.36
N ARG A 100 7.21 -1.87 12.41
CA ARG A 100 7.61 -3.29 12.58
C ARG A 100 8.45 -3.77 11.40
N ALA A 101 8.15 -3.32 10.18
CA ALA A 101 8.97 -3.53 9.00
C ALA A 101 10.27 -2.69 8.98
N ASN A 102 10.68 -2.14 10.13
CA ASN A 102 11.91 -1.38 10.32
C ASN A 102 11.99 -0.08 9.50
N TYR A 103 10.87 0.62 9.37
CA TYR A 103 10.83 1.98 8.83
C TYR A 103 10.64 2.99 9.96
N ASN A 104 11.32 4.13 9.86
CA ASN A 104 11.08 5.28 10.72
C ASN A 104 9.97 6.15 10.11
N VAL A 105 9.05 6.71 10.91
CA VAL A 105 7.89 7.46 10.41
C VAL A 105 7.81 8.82 11.09
N ILE A 106 7.94 9.91 10.31
CA ILE A 106 8.06 11.29 10.81
C ILE A 106 7.04 12.22 10.15
N PRO A 107 6.29 13.06 10.89
CA PRO A 107 5.40 14.05 10.27
C PRO A 107 6.17 15.17 9.56
N LEU A 108 5.65 15.63 8.43
CA LEU A 108 6.18 16.74 7.65
C LEU A 108 5.09 17.80 7.39
N ASP A 109 5.31 19.01 7.90
CA ASP A 109 4.54 20.18 7.51
C ASP A 109 5.33 20.93 6.44
N LEU A 110 4.92 20.78 5.17
CA LEU A 110 5.64 21.33 4.02
C LEU A 110 5.61 22.86 3.98
N LEU A 111 4.53 23.50 4.43
CA LEU A 111 4.45 24.97 4.53
C LEU A 111 5.47 25.53 5.51
N LYS A 112 5.71 24.85 6.63
CA LYS A 112 6.71 25.27 7.62
C LYS A 112 8.13 24.94 7.19
N LYS A 113 8.37 23.72 6.69
CA LYS A 113 9.71 23.27 6.32
C LYS A 113 10.19 23.82 5.00
N LYS A 114 9.28 24.14 4.08
CA LYS A 114 9.56 24.71 2.74
C LYS A 114 10.51 23.87 1.87
N GLN A 115 10.69 22.60 2.22
CA GLN A 115 11.42 21.59 1.47
C GLN A 115 11.07 20.21 2.05
N VAL A 116 11.23 19.17 1.24
CA VAL A 116 11.32 17.81 1.77
C VAL A 116 12.72 17.65 2.39
N PRO A 117 12.84 17.14 3.63
CA PRO A 117 14.15 16.93 4.28
C PRO A 117 15.09 16.02 3.48
N GLU A 118 16.40 16.26 3.58
CA GLU A 118 17.43 15.47 2.87
C GLU A 118 17.50 14.01 3.35
N ASP A 119 17.11 13.75 4.60
CA ASP A 119 17.05 12.42 5.20
C ASP A 119 15.74 11.67 4.87
N CYS A 120 14.84 12.27 4.08
CA CYS A 120 13.60 11.65 3.64
C CYS A 120 13.85 10.61 2.55
N ASP A 121 13.72 9.33 2.89
CA ASP A 121 13.83 8.25 1.91
C ASP A 121 12.51 8.02 1.14
N ILE A 122 11.35 8.20 1.79
CA ILE A 122 10.02 8.08 1.15
C ILE A 122 9.12 9.20 1.68
N LEU A 123 8.51 9.97 0.77
CA LEU A 123 7.42 10.87 1.10
C LEU A 123 6.08 10.12 1.00
N PHE A 124 5.24 10.22 2.02
CA PHE A 124 3.91 9.63 2.06
C PHE A 124 2.85 10.72 2.19
N ILE A 125 1.95 10.80 1.21
CA ILE A 125 0.81 11.71 1.22
C ILE A 125 -0.45 10.84 1.30
N ALA A 126 -1.19 10.93 2.41
CA ALA A 126 -2.28 10.01 2.74
C ALA A 126 -3.64 10.71 2.73
N GLY A 127 -4.29 10.75 1.57
CA GLY A 127 -5.66 11.25 1.41
C GLY A 127 -5.81 12.75 1.68
N PRO A 128 -5.09 13.65 0.98
CA PRO A 128 -5.25 15.07 1.17
C PRO A 128 -6.66 15.50 0.72
N THR A 129 -7.38 16.19 1.60
CA THR A 129 -8.75 16.68 1.35
C THR A 129 -8.77 18.17 0.96
N LYS A 130 -7.61 18.82 0.93
CA LYS A 130 -7.38 20.20 0.47
C LYS A 130 -6.25 20.21 -0.55
N SER A 131 -6.23 21.26 -1.38
CA SER A 131 -5.21 21.40 -2.42
C SER A 131 -3.86 21.82 -1.84
N PHE A 132 -2.78 21.18 -2.29
CA PHE A 132 -1.42 21.70 -2.11
C PHE A 132 -1.23 22.99 -2.93
N SER A 133 -0.46 23.92 -2.40
CA SER A 133 -0.05 25.13 -3.15
C SER A 133 0.94 24.81 -4.27
N THR A 134 1.14 25.79 -5.17
CA THR A 134 2.16 25.70 -6.23
C THR A 134 3.56 25.57 -5.63
N GLU A 135 3.85 26.30 -4.55
CA GLU A 135 5.11 26.28 -3.82
C GLU A 135 5.39 24.90 -3.22
N GLU A 136 4.41 24.29 -2.55
CA GLU A 136 4.56 22.95 -1.98
C GLU A 136 4.73 21.89 -3.06
N THR A 137 3.95 21.97 -4.14
CA THR A 137 4.10 21.09 -5.29
C THR A 137 5.50 21.22 -5.89
N ASN A 138 6.09 22.43 -5.90
CA ASN A 138 7.47 22.65 -6.33
C ASN A 138 8.50 22.03 -5.37
N TYR A 139 8.25 22.02 -4.06
CA TYR A 139 9.12 21.33 -3.09
C TYR A 139 9.09 19.82 -3.31
N ILE A 140 7.91 19.24 -3.52
CA ILE A 140 7.76 17.80 -3.84
C ILE A 140 8.43 17.49 -5.18
N ARG A 141 8.22 18.34 -6.20
CA ARG A 141 8.88 18.24 -7.50
C ARG A 141 10.39 18.27 -7.38
N ASN A 142 10.94 19.13 -6.52
CA ASN A 142 12.38 19.21 -6.32
C ASN A 142 12.93 17.95 -5.63
N TYR A 143 12.18 17.36 -4.70
CA TYR A 143 12.55 16.12 -4.04
C TYR A 143 12.56 14.92 -4.99
N LEU A 144 11.46 14.74 -5.73
CA LEU A 144 11.32 13.62 -6.66
C LEU A 144 12.20 13.80 -7.89
N GLY A 145 12.31 15.01 -8.45
CA GLY A 145 12.94 15.21 -9.74
C GLY A 145 12.04 14.78 -10.90
N THR A 146 12.07 15.51 -11.99
CA THR A 146 11.20 15.27 -13.15
C THR A 146 12.02 15.22 -14.42
N SER A 147 11.41 14.96 -15.58
CA SER A 147 12.12 14.86 -16.87
C SER A 147 13.07 16.04 -17.12
N ALA A 148 12.71 17.25 -16.66
CA ALA A 148 13.53 18.45 -16.79
C ALA A 148 14.58 18.64 -15.67
N ARG A 149 14.47 17.92 -14.56
CA ARG A 149 15.29 18.09 -13.33
C ARG A 149 15.61 16.75 -12.69
N LEU A 150 16.17 15.82 -13.47
CA LEU A 150 16.56 14.49 -13.01
C LEU A 150 17.81 14.51 -12.11
N LEU A 151 18.66 15.52 -12.22
CA LEU A 151 19.91 15.62 -11.46
C LEU A 151 19.78 16.60 -10.28
N ASN A 152 20.48 16.29 -9.19
CA ASN A 152 20.70 17.21 -8.07
C ASN A 152 21.84 18.20 -8.38
N GLU A 153 22.14 19.12 -7.45
CA GLU A 153 23.20 20.13 -7.61
C GLU A 153 24.61 19.53 -7.77
N LYS A 154 24.80 18.27 -7.36
CA LYS A 154 26.04 17.51 -7.49
C LYS A 154 26.13 16.72 -8.80
N GLY A 155 25.11 16.80 -9.65
CA GLY A 155 25.03 16.05 -10.91
C GLY A 155 24.64 14.57 -10.74
N GLU A 156 24.11 14.18 -9.58
CA GLU A 156 23.65 12.81 -9.30
C GLU A 156 22.15 12.70 -9.56
N LEU A 157 21.68 11.52 -9.97
CA LEU A 157 20.24 11.28 -10.16
C LEU A 157 19.48 11.50 -8.86
N LYS A 158 18.35 12.18 -8.95
CA LYS A 158 17.37 12.26 -7.87
C LYS A 158 16.70 10.91 -7.71
N GLU A 159 16.56 10.49 -6.45
CA GLU A 159 16.02 9.19 -6.07
C GLU A 159 14.81 9.31 -5.14
N GLY A 160 14.13 10.46 -5.17
CA GLY A 160 12.98 10.72 -4.32
C GLY A 160 11.86 9.71 -4.59
N LYS A 161 11.19 9.27 -3.53
CA LYS A 161 10.13 8.26 -3.61
C LYS A 161 8.83 8.80 -3.05
N LEU A 162 7.71 8.57 -3.74
CA LEU A 162 6.39 9.00 -3.31
C LEU A 162 5.44 7.81 -3.17
N LEU A 163 4.87 7.64 -1.98
CA LEU A 163 3.62 6.92 -1.81
C LEU A 163 2.49 7.95 -1.71
N LEU A 164 1.53 7.89 -2.63
CA LEU A 164 0.39 8.79 -2.66
C LEU A 164 -0.90 7.98 -2.60
N MET A 165 -1.73 8.28 -1.62
CA MET A 165 -3.12 7.82 -1.57
C MET A 165 -4.01 9.05 -1.75
N LEU A 166 -4.95 8.95 -2.67
CA LEU A 166 -5.90 10.01 -2.97
C LEU A 166 -7.27 9.67 -2.42
N GLU A 167 -8.07 10.70 -2.32
CA GLU A 167 -9.49 10.60 -2.04
C GLU A 167 -10.23 11.14 -3.27
N PRO A 168 -11.41 10.60 -3.61
CA PRO A 168 -12.25 11.20 -4.62
C PRO A 168 -12.66 12.62 -4.21
N ALA A 169 -12.65 13.57 -5.16
CA ALA A 169 -12.93 14.98 -4.91
C ALA A 169 -14.44 15.28 -4.79
N LEU A 170 -15.09 14.62 -3.83
CA LEU A 170 -16.52 14.71 -3.57
C LEU A 170 -16.83 15.23 -2.17
N GLY A 171 -18.00 15.88 -2.05
CA GLY A 171 -18.52 16.33 -0.76
C GLY A 171 -17.57 17.31 -0.07
N ALA A 172 -17.01 16.89 1.07
CA ALA A 172 -16.05 17.67 1.83
C ALA A 172 -14.65 17.67 1.21
N ASN A 173 -14.31 16.66 0.41
CA ASN A 173 -12.99 16.51 -0.21
C ASN A 173 -12.85 17.45 -1.40
N LYS A 174 -11.71 18.14 -1.49
CA LYS A 174 -11.34 18.99 -2.62
C LYS A 174 -10.22 18.33 -3.44
N PRO A 175 -10.03 18.74 -4.71
CA PRO A 175 -8.89 18.30 -5.51
C PRO A 175 -7.56 18.49 -4.79
N SER A 176 -6.66 17.51 -4.89
CA SER A 176 -5.38 17.53 -4.18
C SER A 176 -4.41 18.58 -4.70
N GLY A 177 -4.60 19.09 -5.92
CA GLY A 177 -3.65 19.97 -6.61
C GLY A 177 -2.43 19.24 -7.19
N LEU A 178 -2.30 17.92 -6.99
CA LEU A 178 -1.12 17.14 -7.40
C LEU A 178 -1.17 16.64 -8.84
N LYS A 179 -2.29 16.82 -9.57
CA LYS A 179 -2.48 16.26 -10.93
C LYS A 179 -1.39 16.64 -11.91
N ALA A 180 -1.00 17.91 -11.93
CA ALA A 180 0.05 18.39 -12.84
C ALA A 180 1.39 17.72 -12.55
N LEU A 181 1.73 17.52 -11.27
CA LEU A 181 2.93 16.79 -10.87
C LEU A 181 2.85 15.31 -11.30
N LEU A 182 1.71 14.65 -11.06
CA LEU A 182 1.49 13.25 -11.42
C LEU A 182 1.60 13.01 -12.94
N GLY A 183 1.14 13.96 -13.75
CA GLY A 183 1.27 13.91 -15.20
C GLY A 183 2.73 13.82 -15.69
N GLU A 184 3.69 14.38 -14.94
CA GLU A 184 5.13 14.29 -15.26
C GLU A 184 5.67 12.85 -15.11
N TYR A 185 4.95 11.97 -14.41
CA TYR A 185 5.27 10.55 -14.23
C TYR A 185 4.36 9.63 -15.05
N GLY A 186 3.56 10.19 -15.97
CA GLY A 186 2.62 9.41 -16.78
C GLY A 186 1.36 8.97 -16.04
N VAL A 187 1.00 9.65 -14.94
CA VAL A 187 -0.19 9.34 -14.12
C VAL A 187 -1.24 10.43 -14.29
N VAL A 188 -2.46 10.05 -14.66
CA VAL A 188 -3.60 10.96 -14.86
C VAL A 188 -4.66 10.65 -13.82
N VAL A 189 -5.05 11.65 -13.04
CA VAL A 189 -6.12 11.51 -12.03
C VAL A 189 -7.27 12.43 -12.37
N ARG A 190 -8.50 11.93 -12.20
CA ARG A 190 -9.75 12.67 -12.38
C ARG A 190 -10.33 13.14 -11.05
N ASP A 191 -10.89 14.35 -11.02
CA ASP A 191 -11.57 14.88 -9.82
C ASP A 191 -13.07 14.59 -9.87
N ASP A 192 -13.61 14.53 -11.08
CA ASP A 192 -15.02 14.34 -11.37
C ASP A 192 -15.44 12.87 -11.31
N ALA A 193 -14.50 11.93 -11.43
CA ALA A 193 -14.81 10.51 -11.55
C ALA A 193 -14.57 9.72 -10.25
N VAL A 194 -15.59 9.00 -9.79
CA VAL A 194 -15.47 8.07 -8.64
C VAL A 194 -15.96 6.69 -9.01
N VAL A 195 -15.20 5.69 -8.58
CA VAL A 195 -15.41 4.30 -8.94
C VAL A 195 -16.45 3.66 -8.05
N TYR A 196 -17.48 3.11 -8.69
CA TYR A 196 -18.48 2.25 -8.06
C TYR A 196 -18.37 0.82 -8.61
N ASN A 197 -18.93 -0.13 -7.87
CA ASN A 197 -18.98 -1.53 -8.24
C ASN A 197 -20.43 -2.01 -8.31
N LYS A 198 -20.76 -2.83 -9.31
CA LYS A 198 -22.03 -3.56 -9.39
C LYS A 198 -21.82 -4.95 -8.81
N VAL A 199 -22.60 -5.28 -7.78
CA VAL A 199 -22.56 -6.60 -7.14
C VAL A 199 -23.96 -7.20 -7.19
N ASN A 200 -24.06 -8.45 -7.62
CA ASN A 200 -25.32 -9.19 -7.57
C ASN A 200 -25.57 -9.70 -6.14
N MET A 201 -26.55 -9.13 -5.46
CA MET A 201 -26.96 -9.54 -4.11
C MET A 201 -28.11 -10.56 -4.19
N PRO A 202 -28.02 -11.72 -3.51
CA PRO A 202 -29.12 -12.68 -3.47
C PRO A 202 -30.42 -12.02 -2.96
N LEU A 203 -31.56 -12.30 -3.60
CA LEU A 203 -32.90 -11.69 -3.36
C LEU A 203 -33.03 -10.19 -3.65
N PHE A 204 -31.94 -9.43 -3.72
CA PHE A 204 -31.94 -7.99 -3.93
C PHE A 204 -31.48 -7.58 -5.35
N GLY A 205 -31.02 -8.52 -6.16
CA GLY A 205 -30.56 -8.28 -7.53
C GLY A 205 -29.26 -7.47 -7.58
N MET A 206 -28.99 -6.85 -8.73
CA MET A 206 -27.81 -6.00 -8.91
C MET A 206 -27.89 -4.75 -8.05
N GLN A 207 -26.87 -4.51 -7.24
CA GLN A 207 -26.71 -3.33 -6.39
C GLN A 207 -25.46 -2.56 -6.77
N THR A 208 -25.55 -1.22 -6.72
CA THR A 208 -24.40 -0.32 -6.81
C THR A 208 -23.84 -0.11 -5.41
N VAL A 209 -22.55 -0.38 -5.24
CA VAL A 209 -21.83 -0.28 -3.97
C VAL A 209 -20.51 0.46 -4.16
N VAL A 210 -19.96 1.03 -3.09
CA VAL A 210 -18.63 1.68 -3.09
C VAL A 210 -17.53 0.68 -2.74
N GLU A 211 -17.89 -0.49 -2.21
CA GLU A 211 -16.98 -1.58 -1.91
C GLU A 211 -16.45 -2.25 -3.18
N ILE A 212 -15.14 -2.17 -3.37
CA ILE A 212 -14.45 -2.74 -4.52
C ILE A 212 -13.51 -3.84 -4.03
N TYR A 213 -13.85 -5.08 -4.35
CA TYR A 213 -13.08 -6.27 -3.98
C TYR A 213 -12.07 -6.58 -5.09
N ILE A 214 -10.80 -6.64 -4.72
CA ILE A 214 -9.69 -6.92 -5.63
C ILE A 214 -9.13 -8.30 -5.29
N SER A 215 -9.08 -9.19 -6.28
CA SER A 215 -8.42 -10.48 -6.17
C SER A 215 -7.96 -10.98 -7.55
N ASP A 216 -7.13 -12.03 -7.55
CA ASP A 216 -6.82 -12.83 -8.73
C ASP A 216 -6.21 -12.01 -9.88
N ASP A 217 -6.90 -11.91 -11.03
CA ASP A 217 -6.46 -11.23 -12.25
C ASP A 217 -6.53 -9.69 -12.15
N LYS A 218 -7.21 -9.16 -11.13
CA LYS A 218 -7.32 -7.72 -10.89
C LYS A 218 -6.06 -7.12 -10.26
N TYR A 219 -5.16 -7.98 -9.78
CA TYR A 219 -3.76 -7.64 -9.54
C TYR A 219 -2.96 -7.83 -10.81
N LEU A 220 -2.55 -6.72 -11.42
CA LEU A 220 -1.75 -6.74 -12.64
C LEU A 220 -0.31 -7.16 -12.36
N GLU A 221 0.42 -7.49 -13.43
CA GLU A 221 1.82 -7.93 -13.32
C GLU A 221 2.73 -6.78 -12.87
N HIS A 222 3.19 -6.88 -11.62
CA HIS A 222 4.15 -5.97 -11.02
C HIS A 222 4.80 -6.63 -9.80
N ASP A 223 6.02 -6.22 -9.44
CA ASP A 223 6.72 -6.74 -8.27
C ASP A 223 5.95 -6.53 -6.96
N ILE A 224 5.17 -5.43 -6.87
CA ILE A 224 4.31 -5.12 -5.71
C ILE A 224 3.19 -6.15 -5.51
N THR A 225 2.66 -6.70 -6.60
CA THR A 225 1.38 -7.42 -6.62
C THR A 225 1.52 -8.91 -6.93
N LYS A 226 2.67 -9.36 -7.46
CA LYS A 226 2.88 -10.74 -7.92
C LYS A 226 2.63 -11.82 -6.85
N ASP A 227 2.97 -11.53 -5.59
CA ASP A 227 2.90 -12.50 -4.48
C ASP A 227 1.59 -12.42 -3.68
N ILE A 228 0.74 -11.44 -3.95
CA ILE A 228 -0.52 -11.20 -3.20
C ILE A 228 -1.77 -11.52 -4.02
N LYS A 229 -1.63 -12.12 -5.21
CA LYS A 229 -2.75 -12.40 -6.12
C LYS A 229 -3.88 -13.23 -5.49
N THR A 230 -3.54 -14.11 -4.54
CA THR A 230 -4.51 -14.96 -3.83
C THR A 230 -5.17 -14.26 -2.63
N LEU A 231 -4.68 -13.10 -2.22
CA LEU A 231 -5.29 -12.30 -1.17
C LEU A 231 -6.46 -11.48 -1.74
N THR A 232 -7.20 -10.84 -0.85
CA THR A 232 -8.30 -9.94 -1.25
C THR A 232 -8.07 -8.58 -0.62
N THR A 233 -7.77 -7.57 -1.44
CA THR A 233 -7.77 -6.17 -1.00
C THR A 233 -9.18 -5.60 -1.16
N LEU A 234 -9.60 -4.79 -0.20
CA LEU A 234 -10.89 -4.12 -0.22
C LEU A 234 -10.69 -2.60 -0.21
N PHE A 235 -11.12 -1.96 -1.30
CA PHE A 235 -11.16 -0.51 -1.49
C PHE A 235 -12.59 0.02 -1.21
N PHE A 236 -12.71 1.27 -0.78
CA PHE A 236 -14.00 1.90 -0.42
C PHE A 236 -14.19 3.23 -1.13
N GLY A 237 -14.67 3.17 -2.36
CA GLY A 237 -14.65 4.31 -3.25
C GLY A 237 -13.21 4.62 -3.65
N SER A 238 -13.02 5.03 -4.89
CA SER A 238 -11.71 5.39 -5.41
C SER A 238 -11.90 6.43 -6.48
N CYS A 239 -10.97 7.37 -6.66
CA CYS A 239 -10.89 8.09 -7.92
C CYS A 239 -10.25 7.18 -8.99
N VAL A 240 -10.49 7.50 -10.25
CA VAL A 240 -9.83 6.81 -11.37
C VAL A 240 -8.40 7.32 -11.50
N VAL A 241 -7.44 6.40 -11.50
CA VAL A 241 -6.02 6.69 -11.75
C VAL A 241 -5.63 6.03 -13.06
N SER A 242 -5.52 6.82 -14.13
CA SER A 242 -5.25 6.34 -15.50
C SER A 242 -3.80 6.54 -15.91
N LEU A 243 -3.35 5.73 -16.87
CA LEU A 243 -2.06 5.90 -17.52
C LEU A 243 -2.15 7.00 -18.58
N ALA A 244 -1.17 7.90 -18.60
CA ALA A 244 -0.96 8.78 -19.76
C ALA A 244 -0.43 7.94 -20.93
N PRO A 245 -0.81 8.24 -22.18
CA PRO A 245 -0.20 7.60 -23.34
C PRO A 245 1.31 7.80 -23.33
N LEU A 246 2.06 6.69 -23.29
CA LEU A 246 3.51 6.74 -23.29
C LEU A 246 4.01 7.35 -24.59
N ASN A 247 5.00 8.23 -24.50
CA ASN A 247 5.70 8.79 -25.65
C ASN A 247 7.22 8.81 -25.40
N ASP A 248 7.98 9.08 -26.46
CA ASP A 248 9.45 8.99 -26.43
C ASP A 248 10.12 10.09 -25.59
N THR A 249 9.39 11.15 -25.21
CA THR A 249 9.91 12.26 -24.40
C THR A 249 9.64 12.08 -22.91
N MET A 250 8.82 11.09 -22.53
CA MET A 250 8.58 10.75 -21.13
C MET A 250 9.77 10.00 -20.53
N ALA A 251 10.39 10.59 -19.50
CA ALA A 251 11.47 9.97 -18.75
C ALA A 251 10.98 8.80 -17.86
N PHE A 252 9.71 8.80 -17.47
CA PHE A 252 9.12 7.80 -16.58
C PHE A 252 8.19 6.85 -17.33
N SER A 253 8.11 5.61 -16.87
CA SER A 253 7.11 4.63 -17.31
C SER A 253 6.18 4.33 -16.14
N ALA A 254 4.89 4.48 -16.38
CA ALA A 254 3.84 4.10 -15.47
C ALA A 254 3.26 2.74 -15.86
N LYS A 255 2.92 1.93 -14.86
CA LYS A 255 2.24 0.64 -15.00
C LYS A 255 1.07 0.60 -14.04
N ALA A 256 -0.09 0.21 -14.55
CA ALA A 256 -1.22 -0.13 -13.69
C ALA A 256 -0.87 -1.37 -12.86
N ILE A 257 -1.16 -1.34 -11.56
CA ILE A 257 -0.88 -2.44 -10.63
C ILE A 257 -2.17 -3.04 -10.05
N VAL A 258 -3.24 -2.26 -9.96
CA VAL A 258 -4.57 -2.72 -9.52
C VAL A 258 -5.63 -2.20 -10.48
N GLN A 259 -6.49 -3.11 -10.95
CA GLN A 259 -7.70 -2.80 -11.71
C GLN A 259 -8.94 -3.10 -10.90
N ALA A 260 -9.99 -2.30 -11.07
CA ALA A 260 -11.30 -2.62 -10.53
C ALA A 260 -11.91 -3.83 -11.25
N PRO A 261 -12.89 -4.52 -10.63
CA PRO A 261 -13.70 -5.54 -11.29
C PRO A 261 -14.35 -5.04 -12.59
N ASP A 262 -14.66 -5.96 -13.51
CA ASP A 262 -15.18 -5.60 -14.85
C ASP A 262 -16.56 -4.93 -14.81
N GLN A 263 -17.28 -5.05 -13.68
CA GLN A 263 -18.57 -4.41 -13.46
C GLN A 263 -18.45 -3.03 -12.80
N SER A 264 -17.23 -2.50 -12.67
CA SER A 264 -16.96 -1.17 -12.15
C SER A 264 -16.94 -0.10 -13.23
N TRP A 265 -17.36 1.10 -12.86
CA TRP A 265 -17.33 2.30 -13.71
C TRP A 265 -16.93 3.51 -12.88
N GLY A 266 -16.38 4.52 -13.53
CA GLY A 266 -16.18 5.85 -12.96
C GLY A 266 -17.42 6.70 -13.20
N GLU A 267 -18.21 6.94 -12.15
CA GLU A 267 -19.35 7.87 -12.18
C GLU A 267 -18.83 9.31 -12.19
N THR A 268 -19.24 10.10 -13.18
CA THR A 268 -18.83 11.51 -13.31
C THR A 268 -19.84 12.50 -12.73
N GLU A 269 -21.10 12.09 -12.56
CA GLU A 269 -22.20 12.96 -12.13
C GLU A 269 -22.77 12.56 -10.76
N ILE A 270 -22.00 12.79 -9.70
CA ILE A 270 -22.35 12.27 -8.36
C ILE A 270 -23.26 13.23 -7.58
N ALA A 271 -23.32 14.50 -7.98
CA ALA A 271 -24.07 15.53 -7.27
C ALA A 271 -25.57 15.15 -7.14
N GLY A 272 -26.01 14.91 -5.90
CA GLY A 272 -27.41 14.61 -5.58
C GLY A 272 -27.85 13.15 -5.80
N LYS A 273 -26.98 12.26 -6.28
CA LYS A 273 -27.31 10.83 -6.50
C LYS A 273 -26.92 9.99 -5.28
N LYS A 274 -27.91 9.42 -4.58
CA LYS A 274 -27.67 8.46 -3.46
C LYS A 274 -27.24 7.07 -3.93
N ARG A 275 -27.60 6.71 -5.17
CA ARG A 275 -27.31 5.42 -5.81
C ARG A 275 -27.05 5.68 -7.29
N PRO A 276 -25.79 5.96 -7.68
CA PRO A 276 -25.45 6.18 -9.06
C PRO A 276 -25.81 4.96 -9.92
N LYS A 277 -26.21 5.24 -11.15
CA LYS A 277 -26.51 4.24 -12.17
C LYS A 277 -25.61 4.56 -13.35
N TYR A 278 -24.88 3.54 -13.79
CA TYR A 278 -24.05 3.64 -14.97
C TYR A 278 -24.81 4.24 -16.16
N ASP A 279 -24.21 5.26 -16.75
CA ASP A 279 -24.65 5.93 -17.96
C ASP A 279 -23.54 5.84 -19.03
N GLU A 280 -23.81 5.15 -20.14
CA GLU A 280 -22.82 4.87 -21.18
C GLU A 280 -22.33 6.15 -21.90
N ASP A 281 -23.12 7.22 -21.90
CA ASP A 281 -22.79 8.45 -22.62
C ASP A 281 -21.82 9.37 -21.84
N VAL A 282 -21.77 9.23 -20.51
CA VAL A 282 -21.01 10.15 -19.63
C VAL A 282 -20.05 9.46 -18.67
N ASP A 283 -20.28 8.18 -18.35
CA ASP A 283 -19.44 7.45 -17.41
C ASP A 283 -18.27 6.74 -18.09
N ILE A 284 -17.19 6.62 -17.34
CA ILE A 284 -16.01 5.89 -17.80
C ILE A 284 -16.21 4.41 -17.52
N HIS A 285 -16.12 3.60 -18.56
CA HIS A 285 -16.14 2.14 -18.48
C HIS A 285 -14.86 1.55 -19.08
N SER A 286 -14.42 0.41 -18.55
CA SER A 286 -13.34 -0.46 -19.08
C SER A 286 -11.89 0.05 -18.97
N PRO A 287 -10.96 -0.88 -18.70
CA PRO A 287 -10.67 -1.32 -17.35
C PRO A 287 -10.32 -0.12 -16.45
N ILE A 288 -11.07 0.03 -15.36
CA ILE A 288 -10.82 1.10 -14.40
C ILE A 288 -9.58 0.74 -13.59
N THR A 289 -8.56 1.61 -13.62
CA THR A 289 -7.35 1.43 -12.83
C THR A 289 -7.47 2.19 -11.50
N LEU A 290 -7.11 1.52 -10.41
CA LEU A 290 -7.21 2.04 -9.04
C LEU A 290 -5.85 2.38 -8.45
N ALA A 291 -4.79 1.75 -8.94
CA ALA A 291 -3.45 2.02 -8.51
C ALA A 291 -2.42 1.89 -9.63
N ILE A 292 -1.43 2.77 -9.62
CA ILE A 292 -0.35 2.85 -10.61
C ILE A 292 1.00 2.94 -9.87
N ALA A 293 2.00 2.23 -10.38
CA ALA A 293 3.39 2.43 -10.03
C ALA A 293 4.12 3.05 -11.22
N ALA A 294 4.99 4.02 -10.98
CA ALA A 294 5.84 4.60 -12.02
C ALA A 294 7.28 4.72 -11.55
N GLU A 295 8.21 4.48 -12.47
CA GLU A 295 9.64 4.60 -12.24
C GLU A 295 10.35 5.17 -13.46
N LEU A 296 11.57 5.65 -13.26
CA LEU A 296 12.41 6.17 -14.31
C LEU A 296 12.68 5.07 -15.35
N ARG A 297 12.43 5.35 -16.64
CA ARG A 297 12.60 4.37 -17.72
C ARG A 297 14.05 3.96 -17.83
N GLU A 298 14.29 2.66 -17.99
CA GLU A 298 15.56 2.24 -18.55
C GLU A 298 15.65 2.80 -19.99
N PRO A 299 16.76 3.44 -20.37
CA PRO A 299 16.95 3.88 -21.74
C PRO A 299 16.86 2.66 -22.66
N GLU A 300 15.97 2.72 -23.64
CA GLU A 300 15.93 1.76 -24.75
C GLU A 300 17.32 1.78 -25.41
N PRO A 301 18.02 0.64 -25.54
CA PRO A 301 19.32 0.62 -26.20
C PRO A 301 19.14 1.02 -27.67
N SER A 302 19.51 2.25 -28.00
CA SER A 302 19.54 2.71 -29.39
C SER A 302 20.64 1.96 -30.14
N PRO A 303 20.35 1.34 -31.31
CA PRO A 303 21.36 0.67 -32.13
C PRO A 303 22.55 1.55 -32.52
N ASN A 304 22.39 2.89 -32.47
CA ASN A 304 23.39 3.88 -32.89
C ASN A 304 24.09 4.62 -31.75
N GLU A 305 23.69 4.47 -30.48
CA GLU A 305 24.30 5.21 -29.35
C GLU A 305 25.72 4.75 -29.01
N ALA A 306 26.11 3.54 -29.42
CA ALA A 306 27.46 3.01 -29.22
C ALA A 306 28.54 3.78 -30.02
N LEU A 307 28.17 4.64 -30.97
CA LEU A 307 29.11 5.25 -31.92
C LEU A 307 29.36 6.76 -31.73
N THR A 308 28.60 7.48 -30.91
CA THR A 308 28.68 8.96 -30.85
C THR A 308 28.64 9.59 -29.45
N ALA A 309 28.33 8.86 -28.39
CA ALA A 309 28.36 9.42 -27.04
C ALA A 309 29.80 9.52 -26.50
N PRO A 310 30.27 10.70 -26.05
CA PRO A 310 31.56 10.80 -25.37
C PRO A 310 31.59 9.86 -24.15
N PRO A 311 32.74 9.25 -23.80
CA PRO A 311 32.84 8.25 -22.72
C PRO A 311 32.34 8.71 -21.34
N HIS A 312 32.25 10.03 -21.14
CA HIS A 312 31.72 10.66 -19.92
C HIS A 312 30.19 10.81 -19.92
N ALA A 313 29.55 10.92 -21.09
CA ALA A 313 28.09 10.95 -21.20
C ALA A 313 27.49 9.56 -20.90
N THR A 314 28.12 8.48 -21.37
CA THR A 314 27.62 7.11 -21.21
C THR A 314 27.61 6.61 -19.76
N LYS A 315 28.44 7.17 -18.87
CA LYS A 315 28.46 6.81 -17.43
C LYS A 315 27.32 7.45 -16.63
N ALA A 316 26.80 8.60 -17.06
CA ALA A 316 25.73 9.31 -16.34
C ALA A 316 24.38 8.57 -16.40
N PHE A 317 24.20 7.67 -17.38
CA PHE A 317 22.95 6.96 -17.64
C PHE A 317 22.98 5.46 -17.30
N ALA A 318 24.09 4.96 -16.74
CA ALA A 318 24.21 3.55 -16.34
C ALA A 318 23.34 3.26 -15.10
N GLY A 319 22.30 2.44 -15.27
CA GLY A 319 21.43 1.99 -14.17
C GLY A 319 20.24 2.90 -13.85
N ILE A 320 19.79 3.73 -14.80
CA ILE A 320 18.68 4.68 -14.64
C ILE A 320 17.33 4.07 -14.23
N GLY A 321 17.03 2.81 -14.53
CA GLY A 321 15.86 2.13 -13.93
C GLY A 321 16.12 1.63 -12.50
N LYS A 322 17.39 1.31 -12.22
CA LYS A 322 17.87 0.80 -10.92
C LYS A 322 18.21 1.91 -9.91
N LYS A 323 18.32 3.15 -10.39
CA LYS A 323 18.62 4.37 -9.61
C LYS A 323 17.79 5.50 -10.19
N GLY A 324 17.00 6.15 -9.36
CA GLY A 324 16.02 7.13 -9.84
C GLY A 324 14.73 7.06 -9.05
N SER A 325 13.87 8.03 -9.31
CA SER A 325 12.63 8.23 -8.56
C SER A 325 11.58 7.20 -8.89
N ARG A 326 10.80 6.85 -7.86
CA ARG A 326 9.68 5.92 -7.95
C ARG A 326 8.45 6.53 -7.29
N ILE A 327 7.29 6.35 -7.89
CA ILE A 327 6.03 6.74 -7.28
C ILE A 327 5.03 5.59 -7.31
N VAL A 328 4.22 5.47 -6.26
CA VAL A 328 3.04 4.61 -6.23
C VAL A 328 1.84 5.47 -5.87
N VAL A 329 0.79 5.40 -6.67
CA VAL A 329 -0.43 6.20 -6.52
C VAL A 329 -1.62 5.25 -6.37
N PHE A 330 -2.39 5.42 -5.30
CA PHE A 330 -3.67 4.78 -5.07
C PHE A 330 -4.79 5.82 -5.16
N GLY A 331 -5.90 5.47 -5.79
CA GLY A 331 -7.09 6.33 -5.88
C GLY A 331 -7.98 6.34 -4.63
N ASP A 332 -7.60 5.58 -3.61
CA ASP A 332 -8.31 5.44 -2.34
C ASP A 332 -7.31 5.52 -1.17
N THR A 333 -7.77 6.05 -0.04
CA THR A 333 -7.04 6.05 1.24
C THR A 333 -7.75 5.20 2.29
N ASP A 334 -9.06 4.98 2.17
CA ASP A 334 -9.85 4.23 3.16
C ASP A 334 -9.39 2.78 3.29
N PHE A 335 -8.92 2.15 2.21
CA PHE A 335 -8.35 0.79 2.29
C PHE A 335 -7.20 0.66 3.30
N ALA A 336 -6.49 1.76 3.60
CA ALA A 336 -5.40 1.80 4.57
C ALA A 336 -5.86 2.07 6.01
N ALA A 337 -7.13 2.47 6.21
CA ALA A 337 -7.69 2.87 7.49
C ALA A 337 -7.68 1.74 8.52
N ASN A 338 -7.66 2.12 9.81
CA ASN A 338 -7.70 1.18 10.93
C ASN A 338 -8.89 0.20 10.84
N ALA A 339 -10.03 0.65 10.29
CA ALA A 339 -11.21 -0.18 10.01
C ALA A 339 -10.91 -1.44 9.19
N PHE A 340 -9.89 -1.41 8.33
CA PHE A 340 -9.51 -2.49 7.43
C PHE A 340 -8.10 -2.99 7.68
N SER A 341 -7.47 -2.53 8.77
CA SER A 341 -6.11 -2.93 9.14
C SER A 341 -5.98 -4.44 9.36
N ASP A 342 -7.03 -5.15 9.77
CA ASP A 342 -6.99 -6.62 9.93
C ASP A 342 -7.03 -7.39 8.59
N ASN A 343 -7.21 -6.72 7.44
CA ASN A 343 -7.22 -7.39 6.14
C ASN A 343 -5.78 -7.56 5.61
N PRO A 344 -5.27 -8.80 5.47
CA PRO A 344 -3.91 -9.05 4.98
C PRO A 344 -3.66 -8.47 3.58
N GLY A 345 -4.64 -8.52 2.67
CA GLY A 345 -4.50 -7.97 1.33
C GLY A 345 -4.32 -6.45 1.32
N ASN A 346 -4.92 -5.74 2.28
CA ASN A 346 -4.75 -4.30 2.45
C ASN A 346 -3.38 -3.96 3.07
N GLN A 347 -2.94 -4.73 4.06
CA GLN A 347 -1.62 -4.53 4.67
C GLN A 347 -0.49 -4.82 3.67
N ASP A 348 -0.51 -5.99 3.03
CA ASP A 348 0.59 -6.46 2.20
C ASP A 348 0.77 -5.59 0.94
N ILE A 349 -0.30 -5.10 0.32
CA ILE A 349 -0.15 -4.22 -0.84
C ILE A 349 0.53 -2.88 -0.48
N ILE A 350 0.27 -2.33 0.70
CA ILE A 350 0.90 -1.08 1.17
C ILE A 350 2.36 -1.36 1.53
N LEU A 351 2.64 -2.44 2.26
CA LEU A 351 4.02 -2.81 2.61
C LEU A 351 4.86 -3.16 1.40
N ASN A 352 4.29 -3.87 0.42
CA ASN A 352 4.97 -4.17 -0.84
C ASN A 352 5.23 -2.89 -1.62
N SER A 353 4.31 -1.92 -1.61
CA SER A 353 4.52 -0.61 -2.22
C SER A 353 5.68 0.14 -1.55
N ILE A 354 5.72 0.19 -0.20
CA ILE A 354 6.80 0.83 0.55
C ILE A 354 8.14 0.13 0.30
N SER A 355 8.15 -1.21 0.29
CA SER A 355 9.37 -2.00 0.08
C SER A 355 9.89 -1.85 -1.35
N TRP A 356 9.00 -1.81 -2.35
CA TRP A 356 9.37 -1.52 -3.74
C TRP A 356 9.89 -0.09 -3.89
N LEU A 357 9.26 0.91 -3.28
CA LEU A 357 9.78 2.28 -3.22
C LEU A 357 11.16 2.32 -2.54
N ALA A 358 11.35 1.56 -1.47
CA ALA A 358 12.62 1.45 -0.76
C ALA A 358 13.71 0.69 -1.55
N ARG A 359 13.40 0.13 -2.73
CA ARG A 359 14.27 -0.77 -3.52
C ARG A 359 14.71 -2.00 -2.72
N ARG A 360 13.75 -2.55 -1.95
CA ARG A 360 13.91 -3.76 -1.13
C ARG A 360 13.07 -4.88 -1.73
N GLU A 361 13.25 -5.17 -3.01
CA GLU A 361 12.41 -6.13 -3.73
C GLU A 361 12.51 -7.56 -3.18
N LYS A 362 13.58 -7.87 -2.42
CA LYS A 362 13.76 -9.13 -1.71
C LYS A 362 12.90 -9.25 -0.44
N GLU A 363 12.39 -8.14 0.08
CA GLU A 363 11.46 -8.09 1.21
C GLU A 363 9.99 -8.13 0.74
N LEU A 364 9.74 -8.18 -0.57
CA LEU A 364 8.40 -8.32 -1.15
C LEU A 364 7.86 -9.74 -0.91
N GLY A 365 6.60 -9.84 -0.51
CA GLY A 365 5.95 -11.12 -0.25
C GLY A 365 4.71 -10.98 0.63
N ILE A 366 4.29 -12.09 1.23
CA ILE A 366 3.21 -12.14 2.21
C ILE A 366 3.83 -12.00 3.60
N SER A 367 3.39 -11.00 4.37
CA SER A 367 3.90 -10.80 5.73
C SER A 367 3.58 -12.01 6.63
N PRO A 368 4.44 -12.34 7.62
CA PRO A 368 4.12 -13.35 8.63
C PRO A 368 2.76 -13.03 9.26
N LYS A 369 1.81 -13.97 9.12
CA LYS A 369 0.43 -13.77 9.55
C LYS A 369 0.37 -13.65 11.08
N ALA A 370 -0.28 -12.62 11.60
CA ALA A 370 -0.67 -12.59 13.00
C ALA A 370 -1.50 -13.84 13.34
N PRO A 371 -1.43 -14.37 14.58
CA PRO A 371 -2.20 -15.54 14.98
C PRO A 371 -3.69 -15.36 14.63
N ASP A 372 -4.12 -16.34 13.86
CA ASP A 372 -5.29 -16.41 13.01
C ASP A 372 -6.58 -16.22 13.82
N VAL A 373 -7.19 -15.02 13.75
CA VAL A 373 -8.62 -14.90 14.00
C VAL A 373 -9.29 -15.25 12.68
N ARG A 374 -9.51 -16.55 12.44
CA ARG A 374 -10.23 -17.05 11.25
C ARG A 374 -11.61 -16.43 11.20
N ARG A 375 -11.73 -15.32 10.48
CA ARG A 375 -13.01 -14.81 10.01
C ARG A 375 -13.15 -15.32 8.59
N ALA A 376 -14.25 -16.01 8.32
CA ALA A 376 -14.57 -16.45 6.97
C ALA A 376 -14.76 -15.20 6.09
N VAL A 377 -13.78 -14.90 5.23
CA VAL A 377 -13.94 -13.92 4.16
C VAL A 377 -14.67 -14.62 3.03
N ILE A 378 -15.97 -14.36 2.93
CA ILE A 378 -16.84 -15.04 1.96
C ILE A 378 -16.73 -14.32 0.62
N LYS A 379 -16.18 -14.99 -0.40
CA LYS A 379 -16.14 -14.46 -1.78
C LYS A 379 -17.58 -14.28 -2.32
N PRO A 380 -17.83 -13.36 -3.27
CA PRO A 380 -19.17 -13.18 -3.85
C PRO A 380 -19.80 -14.48 -4.37
N ALA A 381 -19.02 -15.33 -5.06
CA ALA A 381 -19.48 -16.63 -5.53
C ALA A 381 -19.83 -17.60 -4.37
N GLN A 382 -19.10 -17.53 -3.26
CA GLN A 382 -19.37 -18.35 -2.07
C GLN A 382 -20.64 -17.89 -1.36
N LEU A 383 -20.93 -16.58 -1.33
CA LEU A 383 -22.20 -16.06 -0.82
C LEU A 383 -23.39 -16.62 -1.61
N THR A 384 -23.28 -16.70 -2.94
CA THR A 384 -24.33 -17.30 -3.78
C THR A 384 -24.56 -18.78 -3.44
N VAL A 385 -23.49 -19.56 -3.24
CA VAL A 385 -23.60 -20.97 -2.85
C VAL A 385 -24.23 -21.13 -1.46
N ILE A 386 -23.72 -20.40 -0.46
CA ILE A 386 -24.23 -20.44 0.91
C ILE A 386 -25.72 -20.09 0.96
N PHE A 387 -26.12 -19.09 0.18
CA PHE A 387 -27.52 -18.67 0.05
C PHE A 387 -28.43 -19.80 -0.47
N TRP A 388 -28.08 -20.41 -1.61
CA TRP A 388 -28.90 -21.49 -2.19
C TRP A 388 -28.93 -22.74 -1.33
N LEU A 389 -27.81 -23.06 -0.68
CA LEU A 389 -27.72 -24.19 0.24
C LEU A 389 -28.61 -23.98 1.47
N SER A 390 -28.71 -22.74 1.96
CA SER A 390 -29.55 -22.39 3.11
C SER A 390 -31.05 -22.36 2.79
N ILE A 391 -31.44 -21.82 1.63
CA ILE A 391 -32.86 -21.63 1.26
C ILE A 391 -33.46 -22.84 0.55
N ALA A 392 -32.70 -23.47 -0.36
CA ALA A 392 -33.19 -24.62 -1.11
C ALA A 392 -32.66 -25.93 -0.51
N GLY A 393 -31.36 -26.01 -0.22
CA GLY A 393 -30.71 -27.24 0.24
C GLY A 393 -31.25 -27.78 1.56
N LEU A 394 -31.21 -26.97 2.62
CA LEU A 394 -31.68 -27.40 3.95
C LEU A 394 -33.17 -27.78 3.99
N PRO A 395 -34.11 -26.97 3.43
CA PRO A 395 -35.51 -27.36 3.39
C PRO A 395 -35.80 -28.59 2.54
N SER A 396 -35.11 -28.74 1.39
CA SER A 396 -35.33 -29.91 0.53
C SER A 396 -34.86 -31.22 1.18
N ILE A 397 -33.82 -31.22 2.00
CA ILE A 397 -33.46 -32.38 2.84
C ILE A 397 -34.63 -32.76 3.76
N GLY A 398 -35.27 -31.78 4.40
CA GLY A 398 -36.46 -32.02 5.23
C GLY A 398 -37.63 -32.62 4.46
N ILE A 399 -37.91 -32.09 3.27
CA ILE A 399 -38.97 -32.61 2.38
C ILE A 399 -38.66 -34.05 1.94
N LEU A 400 -37.41 -34.35 1.58
CA LEU A 400 -37.00 -35.68 1.15
C LEU A 400 -37.11 -36.71 2.29
N ILE A 401 -36.66 -36.37 3.50
CA ILE A 401 -36.80 -37.24 4.67
C ILE A 401 -38.28 -37.44 5.01
N GLY A 402 -39.07 -36.37 5.04
CA GLY A 402 -40.51 -36.44 5.31
C GLY A 402 -41.24 -37.29 4.27
N GLY A 403 -40.94 -37.11 2.99
CA GLY A 403 -41.49 -37.89 1.88
C GLY A 403 -41.09 -39.37 1.95
N PHE A 404 -39.83 -39.65 2.29
CA PHE A 404 -39.35 -41.02 2.47
C PHE A 404 -40.03 -41.74 3.65
N VAL A 405 -40.18 -41.07 4.79
CA VAL A 405 -40.89 -41.62 5.96
C VAL A 405 -42.36 -41.88 5.63
N TRP A 406 -43.01 -40.93 4.96
CA TRP A 406 -44.39 -41.07 4.52
C TRP A 406 -44.57 -42.25 3.54
N TRP A 407 -43.65 -42.40 2.59
CA TRP A 407 -43.65 -43.52 1.65
C TRP A 407 -43.45 -44.87 2.35
N ARG A 408 -42.52 -44.95 3.30
CA ARG A 408 -42.26 -46.17 4.08
C ARG A 408 -43.42 -46.55 5.01
N ARG A 409 -44.22 -45.57 5.48
CA ARG A 409 -45.43 -45.82 6.29
C ARG A 409 -46.64 -46.28 5.47
N ARG A 410 -46.64 -46.05 4.16
CA ARG A 410 -47.72 -46.47 3.24
C ARG A 410 -47.50 -47.85 2.63
N ARG A 411 -46.28 -48.35 2.64
CA ARG A 411 -45.98 -49.78 2.47
C ARG A 411 -46.15 -50.47 3.82
#